data_AF-A0A966KH77-F1
#
_entry.id   AF-A0A966KH77-F1
#
_cell.length_a   1.000
_cell.length_b   1.000
_cell.length_c   1.000
_cell.angle_alpha   90.00
_cell.angle_beta   90.00
_cell.angle_gamma   90.00
#
_symmetry.space_group_name_H-M   'P 1'
#
loop_
_entity.id
_entity.type
_entity.pdbx_description
1 polymer ?
#
loop_
_entity_poly.entity_id
_entity_poly.type
_entity_poly.pdbx_seq_one_letter_code
_entity_poly.pdbx_strand_id
1 'polypeptide(L)'
;MKWFLLISLLSLPCFLQGQKLIQATSATLKEENGYRIRPGDKLSISILNEPDCSIRQTVPNDGVIRLSYVGDFKAINLSAKSLESLIKQEYILKGIFLRPIVNVSITEYSKRFVYLSGAVNKKGPFALPPEVEAMNIVELISMSGGFTDIARK
;
A
#
# COMPACT_ATOMS: atom_id res chain seq x y z
N MET A 1 47.52 -43.78 46.57
CA MET A 1 47.22 -43.69 48.02
C MET A 1 47.27 -42.22 48.43
N LYS A 2 46.31 -41.78 49.27
CA LYS A 2 46.13 -40.46 49.89
C LYS A 2 45.28 -39.41 49.12
N TRP A 3 44.00 -39.70 49.28
CA TRP A 3 42.80 -38.88 49.50
C TRP A 3 42.96 -37.57 50.31
N PHE A 4 41.88 -36.75 50.32
CA PHE A 4 41.53 -35.53 51.07
C PHE A 4 41.80 -34.17 50.36
N LEU A 5 40.93 -33.17 50.35
CA LEU A 5 39.48 -32.98 50.55
C LEU A 5 39.22 -31.46 50.48
N LEU A 6 38.01 -31.07 50.05
CA LEU A 6 37.26 -29.85 50.43
C LEU A 6 37.77 -28.45 49.99
N ILE A 7 36.96 -27.76 49.18
CA ILE A 7 36.33 -26.43 49.43
C ILE A 7 35.29 -26.27 48.30
N SER A 8 34.02 -26.57 48.56
CA SER A 8 32.95 -25.61 48.91
C SER A 8 32.75 -24.54 47.81
N LEU A 9 31.73 -24.70 46.97
CA LEU A 9 30.37 -24.18 47.16
C LEU A 9 30.32 -22.65 47.00
N LEU A 10 30.04 -22.16 45.79
CA LEU A 10 29.00 -21.14 45.62
C LEU A 10 28.55 -20.99 44.16
N SER A 11 27.29 -21.35 43.96
CA SER A 11 26.43 -21.01 42.85
C SER A 11 26.33 -19.51 42.59
N LEU A 12 26.41 -19.10 41.33
CA LEU A 12 25.61 -18.01 40.79
C LEU A 12 25.33 -18.31 39.32
N PRO A 13 24.13 -18.81 38.95
CA PRO A 13 23.72 -18.80 37.56
C PRO A 13 23.59 -17.34 37.12
N CYS A 14 24.35 -17.00 36.08
CA CYS A 14 24.23 -15.78 35.31
C CYS A 14 22.79 -15.62 34.82
N PHE A 15 21.97 -14.87 35.56
CA PHE A 15 20.64 -14.47 35.11
C PHE A 15 20.82 -13.30 34.15
N LEU A 16 21.14 -13.63 32.90
CA LEU A 16 21.03 -12.72 31.76
C LEU A 16 19.55 -12.41 31.56
N GLN A 17 19.12 -11.34 32.22
CA GLN A 17 17.80 -10.77 32.09
C GLN A 17 17.66 -10.26 30.65
N GLY A 18 16.93 -11.02 29.84
CA GLY A 18 16.61 -10.68 28.47
C GLY A 18 15.87 -9.35 28.41
N GLN A 19 16.58 -8.29 28.02
CA GLN A 19 15.96 -7.04 27.64
C GLN A 19 15.20 -7.27 26.34
N LYS A 20 13.87 -7.40 26.45
CA LYS A 20 12.96 -7.37 25.32
C LYS A 20 12.99 -5.95 24.75
N LEU A 21 13.79 -5.73 23.72
CA LEU A 21 13.83 -4.49 22.96
C LEU A 21 12.42 -4.21 22.42
N ILE A 22 11.79 -3.16 22.95
CA ILE A 22 10.57 -2.58 22.37
C ILE A 22 11.02 -1.94 21.05
N GLN A 23 10.88 -2.67 19.95
CA GLN A 23 10.99 -2.08 18.62
C GLN A 23 9.87 -1.07 18.46
N ALA A 24 10.23 0.22 18.40
CA ALA A 24 9.35 1.29 18.00
C ALA A 24 8.80 0.96 16.60
N THR A 25 7.53 0.59 16.53
CA THR A 25 6.84 0.35 15.27
C THR A 25 6.57 1.69 14.61
N SER A 26 7.48 2.14 13.75
CA SER A 26 7.14 3.09 12.69
C SER A 26 6.25 2.37 11.67
N ALA A 27 4.97 2.22 11.99
CA ALA A 27 3.96 1.67 11.10
C ALA A 27 3.44 2.79 10.18
N THR A 28 4.20 3.10 9.15
CA THR A 28 3.55 3.37 7.87
C THR A 28 2.95 2.03 7.46
N LEU A 29 1.62 1.90 7.47
CA LEU A 29 0.95 0.73 6.90
C LEU A 29 1.13 0.77 5.39
N LYS A 30 2.34 0.45 4.93
CA LYS A 30 2.58 0.08 3.54
C LYS A 30 1.93 -1.29 3.41
N GLU A 31 0.66 -1.31 2.99
CA GLU A 31 -0.02 -2.55 2.64
C GLU A 31 0.93 -3.36 1.73
N GLU A 32 1.20 -4.59 2.13
CA GLU A 32 1.99 -5.53 1.30
C GLU A 32 1.33 -5.72 -0.08
N ASN A 33 0.03 -5.44 -0.17
CA ASN A 33 -0.81 -5.56 -1.36
C ASN A 33 -0.66 -4.43 -2.40
N GLY A 34 0.16 -3.41 -2.13
CA GLY A 34 0.40 -2.31 -3.07
C GLY A 34 -0.85 -1.45 -3.34
N TYR A 35 -0.76 -0.55 -4.32
CA TYR A 35 -1.82 0.40 -4.62
C TYR A 35 -3.10 -0.30 -5.11
N ARG A 36 -4.23 0.03 -4.47
CA ARG A 36 -5.57 -0.38 -4.90
C ARG A 36 -6.20 0.70 -5.77
N ILE A 37 -6.80 0.28 -6.88
CA ILE A 37 -7.47 1.16 -7.85
C ILE A 37 -8.69 1.82 -7.21
N ARG A 38 -8.85 3.12 -7.46
CA ARG A 38 -9.88 4.00 -6.90
C ARG A 38 -10.59 4.76 -8.03
N PRO A 39 -11.79 5.30 -7.75
CA PRO A 39 -12.41 6.28 -8.63
C PRO A 39 -11.50 7.49 -8.91
N GLY A 40 -11.47 7.91 -10.17
CA GLY A 40 -10.63 9.01 -10.65
C GLY A 40 -9.23 8.61 -11.14
N ASP A 41 -8.80 7.36 -10.93
CA ASP A 41 -7.54 6.87 -11.49
C ASP A 41 -7.64 6.75 -13.01
N LYS A 42 -6.55 7.00 -13.73
CA LYS A 42 -6.46 6.69 -15.16
C LYS A 42 -5.73 5.38 -15.37
N LEU A 43 -6.41 4.43 -15.99
CA LEU A 43 -5.86 3.12 -16.32
C LEU A 43 -5.51 3.08 -17.81
N SER A 44 -4.39 2.42 -18.11
CA SER A 44 -4.01 1.99 -19.44
C SER A 44 -3.99 0.47 -19.45
N ILE A 45 -4.91 -0.11 -20.22
CA ILE A 45 -5.09 -1.54 -20.39
C ILE A 45 -4.71 -1.86 -21.83
N SER A 46 -3.77 -2.77 -22.02
CA SER A 46 -3.30 -3.17 -23.34
C SER A 46 -3.21 -4.68 -23.43
N ILE A 47 -3.44 -5.21 -24.63
CA ILE A 47 -3.29 -6.62 -24.93
C ILE A 47 -2.16 -6.74 -25.95
N LEU A 48 -1.17 -7.59 -25.66
CA LEU A 48 -0.05 -7.78 -26.56
C LEU A 48 -0.54 -8.28 -27.92
N ASN A 49 0.00 -7.71 -29.00
CA ASN A 49 -0.37 -7.97 -30.39
C ASN A 49 -1.79 -7.52 -30.80
N GLU A 50 -2.53 -6.84 -29.91
CA GLU A 50 -3.90 -6.37 -30.19
C GLU A 50 -4.04 -4.89 -29.80
N PRO A 51 -3.45 -3.95 -30.57
CA PRO A 51 -3.49 -2.53 -30.27
C PRO A 51 -4.92 -1.97 -30.32
N ASP A 52 -5.79 -2.51 -31.17
CA ASP A 52 -7.18 -2.08 -31.32
C ASP A 52 -8.03 -2.35 -30.06
N CYS A 53 -7.56 -3.28 -29.21
CA CYS A 53 -8.19 -3.59 -27.92
C CYS A 53 -7.57 -2.80 -26.75
N SER A 54 -6.58 -1.93 -27.02
CA SER A 54 -5.92 -1.15 -25.98
C SER A 54 -6.72 0.09 -25.64
N ILE A 55 -7.02 0.26 -24.36
CA ILE A 55 -7.93 1.29 -23.87
C ILE A 55 -7.24 2.11 -22.80
N ARG A 56 -7.42 3.43 -22.88
CA ARG A 56 -7.04 4.36 -21.82
C ARG A 56 -8.30 5.02 -21.32
N GLN A 57 -8.62 4.82 -20.05
CA GLN A 57 -9.84 5.38 -19.47
C GLN A 57 -9.64 5.78 -18.03
N THR A 58 -10.43 6.77 -17.61
CA THR A 58 -10.55 7.14 -16.19
C THR A 58 -11.54 6.20 -15.53
N VAL A 59 -11.26 5.76 -14.31
CA VAL A 59 -12.16 4.95 -13.49
C VAL A 59 -13.30 5.85 -13.02
N PRO A 60 -14.55 5.58 -13.44
CA PRO A 60 -15.70 6.36 -13.01
C PRO A 60 -16.04 6.14 -11.53
N ASN A 61 -16.97 6.93 -11.00
CA ASN A 61 -17.34 6.92 -9.57
C ASN A 61 -18.04 5.62 -9.12
N ASP A 62 -18.74 4.96 -10.03
CA ASP A 62 -19.31 3.61 -9.85
C ASP A 62 -18.22 2.52 -9.87
N GLY A 63 -17.03 2.84 -10.38
CA GLY A 63 -15.87 1.98 -10.35
C GLY A 63 -15.85 0.88 -11.41
N VAL A 64 -16.68 1.04 -12.44
CA VAL A 64 -16.85 0.09 -13.53
C VAL A 64 -16.14 0.63 -14.76
N ILE A 65 -15.18 -0.14 -15.27
CA ILE A 65 -14.46 0.16 -16.51
C ILE A 65 -15.08 -0.62 -17.67
N ARG A 66 -14.88 -0.17 -18.91
CA ARG A 66 -15.46 -0.82 -20.08
C ARG A 66 -14.35 -1.40 -20.94
N LEU A 67 -14.35 -2.71 -21.04
CA LEU A 67 -13.38 -3.48 -21.80
C LEU A 67 -13.91 -3.79 -23.20
N SER A 68 -13.03 -3.78 -24.20
CA SER A 68 -13.34 -4.19 -25.57
C SER A 68 -13.83 -5.63 -25.57
N TYR A 69 -14.92 -5.92 -26.28
CA TYR A 69 -15.56 -7.25 -26.40
C TYR A 69 -16.12 -7.89 -25.11
N VAL A 70 -15.61 -7.54 -23.93
CA VAL A 70 -16.10 -8.06 -22.63
C VAL A 70 -17.28 -7.24 -22.12
N GLY A 71 -17.20 -5.90 -22.26
CA GLY A 71 -18.17 -4.95 -21.73
C GLY A 71 -17.75 -4.40 -20.36
N ASP A 72 -18.73 -4.23 -19.48
CA ASP A 72 -18.54 -3.60 -18.18
C ASP A 72 -17.82 -4.54 -17.19
N PHE A 73 -16.80 -4.02 -16.50
CA PHE A 73 -15.94 -4.78 -15.59
C PHE A 73 -15.60 -3.95 -14.35
N LYS A 74 -15.71 -4.53 -13.14
CA LYS A 74 -15.45 -3.82 -11.88
C LYS A 74 -13.96 -3.77 -11.55
N ALA A 75 -13.38 -2.57 -11.47
CA ALA A 75 -11.95 -2.38 -11.23
C ALA A 75 -11.58 -1.95 -9.80
N ILE A 76 -12.55 -1.50 -8.98
CA ILE A 76 -12.24 -0.91 -7.66
C ILE A 76 -11.64 -1.89 -6.68
N ASN A 77 -10.81 -1.38 -5.76
CA ASN A 77 -10.18 -2.13 -4.67
C ASN A 77 -9.28 -3.30 -5.13
N LEU A 78 -9.08 -3.44 -6.43
CA LEU A 78 -8.15 -4.39 -7.03
C LEU A 78 -6.78 -3.73 -7.17
N SER A 79 -5.73 -4.53 -6.97
CA SER A 79 -4.40 -4.14 -7.43
C SER A 79 -4.34 -4.23 -8.97
N ALA A 80 -3.41 -3.52 -9.60
CA ALA A 80 -3.20 -3.62 -11.05
C ALA A 80 -2.96 -5.07 -11.50
N LYS A 81 -2.19 -5.84 -10.71
CA LYS A 81 -1.87 -7.26 -10.98
C LYS A 81 -3.08 -8.18 -10.83
N SER A 82 -3.92 -7.93 -9.81
CA SER A 82 -5.18 -8.66 -9.64
C SER A 82 -6.14 -8.37 -10.78
N LEU A 83 -6.24 -7.10 -11.18
CA LEU A 83 -7.06 -6.67 -12.31
C LEU A 83 -6.61 -7.32 -13.62
N GLU A 84 -5.30 -7.36 -13.89
CA GLU A 84 -4.72 -8.02 -15.06
C GLU A 84 -5.13 -9.50 -15.15
N SER A 85 -4.97 -10.24 -14.04
CA SER A 85 -5.33 -11.65 -13.95
C SER A 85 -6.82 -11.90 -14.22
N LEU A 86 -7.69 -11.06 -13.65
CA LEU A 86 -9.13 -11.20 -13.81
C LEU A 86 -9.58 -10.84 -15.23
N ILE A 87 -9.05 -9.77 -15.82
CA ILE A 87 -9.33 -9.38 -17.20
C ILE A 87 -8.92 -10.50 -18.16
N LYS A 88 -7.72 -11.06 -17.96
CA LYS A 88 -7.23 -12.21 -18.75
C LYS A 88 -8.22 -13.38 -18.68
N GLN A 89 -8.71 -13.70 -17.48
CA GLN A 89 -9.67 -14.78 -17.28
C GLN A 89 -10.99 -14.50 -18.00
N GLU A 90 -11.55 -13.29 -17.88
CA GLU A 90 -12.80 -12.90 -18.55
C GLU A 90 -12.72 -13.02 -20.07
N TYR A 91 -11.60 -12.58 -20.67
CA TYR A 91 -11.38 -12.71 -22.11
C TYR A 91 -11.37 -14.18 -22.58
N ILE A 92 -10.80 -15.07 -21.78
CA ILE A 92 -10.77 -16.51 -22.07
C ILE A 92 -12.16 -17.11 -21.90
N LEU A 93 -12.88 -16.77 -20.82
CA LEU A 93 -14.22 -17.28 -20.52
C LEU A 93 -15.24 -16.92 -21.60
N LYS A 94 -15.14 -15.70 -22.15
CA LYS A 94 -15.99 -15.25 -23.26
C LYS A 94 -15.56 -15.78 -24.63
N GLY A 95 -14.48 -16.57 -24.71
CA GLY A 95 -13.97 -17.14 -25.96
C GLY A 95 -13.40 -16.11 -26.93
N ILE A 96 -13.02 -14.92 -26.45
CA ILE A 96 -12.50 -13.83 -27.29
C ILE A 96 -11.04 -14.10 -27.64
N PHE A 97 -10.24 -14.53 -26.66
CA PHE A 97 -8.82 -14.83 -26.83
C PHE A 97 -8.45 -16.18 -26.20
N LEU A 98 -7.57 -16.94 -26.86
CA LEU A 98 -7.08 -18.23 -26.34
C LEU A 98 -5.99 -18.07 -25.27
N ARG A 99 -5.03 -17.17 -25.50
CA ARG A 99 -3.89 -16.90 -24.60
C ARG A 99 -3.51 -15.41 -24.63
N PRO A 100 -4.37 -14.51 -24.12
CA PRO A 100 -4.06 -13.09 -24.10
C PRO A 100 -2.96 -12.79 -23.07
N ILE A 101 -2.06 -11.88 -23.44
CA ILE A 101 -1.11 -11.23 -22.52
C ILE A 101 -1.65 -9.83 -22.28
N VAL A 102 -2.27 -9.64 -21.13
CA VAL A 102 -2.88 -8.36 -20.72
C VAL A 102 -1.84 -7.61 -19.91
N ASN A 103 -1.69 -6.31 -20.13
CA ASN A 103 -0.92 -5.43 -19.28
C ASN A 103 -1.84 -4.32 -18.77
N VAL A 104 -1.86 -4.15 -17.44
CA VAL A 104 -2.62 -3.11 -16.77
C VAL A 104 -1.66 -2.19 -16.04
N SER A 105 -1.74 -0.90 -16.33
CA SER A 105 -0.92 0.12 -15.68
C SER A 105 -1.77 1.32 -15.27
N ILE A 106 -1.42 1.96 -14.16
CA ILE A 106 -2.05 3.19 -13.71
C ILE A 106 -1.21 4.34 -14.25
N THR A 107 -1.78 5.11 -15.17
CA THR A 107 -1.11 6.24 -15.82
C THR A 107 -1.17 7.49 -14.94
N GLU A 108 -2.30 7.71 -14.27
CA GLU A 108 -2.47 8.81 -13.32
C GLU A 108 -3.22 8.32 -12.09
N TYR A 109 -2.70 8.66 -10.92
CA TYR A 109 -3.32 8.34 -9.64
C TYR A 109 -4.25 9.46 -9.19
N SER A 110 -5.39 9.09 -8.63
CA SER A 110 -6.35 10.01 -8.03
C SER A 110 -5.74 10.69 -6.80
N LYS A 111 -5.69 12.03 -6.84
CA LYS A 111 -5.11 12.85 -5.77
C LYS A 111 -6.05 12.90 -4.57
N ARG A 112 -5.51 12.63 -3.39
CA ARG A 112 -6.22 12.75 -2.12
C ARG A 112 -5.60 13.86 -1.30
N PHE A 113 -6.44 14.62 -0.61
CA PHE A 113 -6.01 15.72 0.23
C PHE A 113 -6.52 15.53 1.66
N VAL A 114 -5.69 15.86 2.62
CA VAL A 114 -6.07 16.03 4.03
C VAL A 114 -5.91 17.50 4.37
N TYR A 115 -6.88 18.08 5.07
CA TYR A 115 -6.81 19.48 5.47
C TYR A 115 -6.20 19.60 6.86
N LEU A 116 -5.03 20.25 6.94
CA LEU A 116 -4.34 20.52 8.20
C LEU A 116 -4.70 21.93 8.69
N SER A 117 -5.20 22.01 9.92
CA SER A 117 -5.59 23.25 10.58
C SER A 117 -5.08 23.30 12.02
N GLY A 118 -5.03 24.50 12.60
CA GLY A 118 -4.62 24.73 14.00
C GLY A 118 -3.20 25.29 14.13
N ALA A 119 -2.53 24.94 15.25
CA ALA A 119 -1.20 25.42 15.62
C ALA A 119 -0.09 24.51 15.05
N VAL A 120 -0.07 24.36 13.73
CA VAL A 120 0.93 23.60 12.96
C VAL A 120 1.67 24.50 11.98
N ASN A 121 2.92 24.16 11.66
CA ASN A 121 3.80 25.02 10.86
C ASN A 121 3.30 25.19 9.41
N LYS A 122 2.79 24.12 8.78
CA LYS A 122 2.15 24.18 7.45
C LYS A 122 0.68 23.83 7.54
N LYS A 123 -0.18 24.78 7.16
CA LYS A 123 -1.65 24.65 7.16
C LYS A 123 -2.19 24.55 5.73
N GLY A 124 -3.41 24.05 5.60
CA GLY A 124 -4.12 23.95 4.32
C GLY A 124 -4.16 22.52 3.78
N PRO A 125 -4.44 22.35 2.47
CA PRO A 125 -4.57 21.04 1.85
C PRO A 125 -3.20 20.38 1.67
N PHE A 126 -3.05 19.17 2.21
CA PHE A 126 -1.86 18.35 2.09
C PHE A 126 -2.17 17.13 1.23
N ALA A 127 -1.42 16.95 0.14
CA ALA A 127 -1.62 15.81 -0.76
C ALA A 127 -1.03 14.53 -0.16
N LEU A 128 -1.84 13.47 -0.13
CA LEU A 128 -1.35 12.15 0.26
C LEU A 128 -0.60 11.50 -0.91
N PRO A 129 0.55 10.86 -0.67
CA PRO A 129 1.19 10.02 -1.66
C PRO A 129 0.22 8.94 -2.16
N PRO A 130 0.24 8.61 -3.47
CA PRO A 130 -0.65 7.59 -4.00
C PRO A 130 -0.39 6.23 -3.37
N GLU A 131 0.87 5.88 -3.09
CA GLU A 131 1.29 4.55 -2.61
C GLU A 131 0.80 4.20 -1.20
N VAL A 132 0.37 5.20 -0.42
CA VAL A 132 0.04 5.03 0.99
C VAL A 132 -1.47 5.00 1.16
N GLU A 133 -2.06 3.87 1.53
CA GLU A 133 -3.52 3.81 1.72
C GLU A 133 -4.01 4.76 2.83
N ALA A 134 -3.30 4.77 3.96
CA ALA A 134 -3.55 5.64 5.10
C ALA A 134 -2.24 6.15 5.68
N MET A 135 -2.18 7.44 6.01
CA MET A 135 -1.02 8.08 6.65
C MET A 135 -1.33 8.32 8.12
N ASN A 136 -0.35 8.07 8.99
CA ASN A 136 -0.49 8.36 10.41
C ASN A 136 -0.52 9.88 10.64
N ILE A 137 -1.34 10.35 11.58
CA ILE A 137 -1.43 11.75 11.97
C ILE A 137 -0.05 12.27 12.42
N VAL A 138 0.73 11.47 13.16
CA VAL A 138 2.07 11.86 13.63
C VAL A 138 3.01 12.08 12.45
N GLU A 139 2.96 11.21 11.44
CA GLU A 139 3.75 11.32 10.22
C GLU A 139 3.33 12.56 9.42
N LEU A 140 2.03 12.77 9.25
CA LEU A 140 1.47 13.93 8.59
C LEU A 140 1.89 15.25 9.26
N ILE A 141 1.83 15.33 10.59
CA ILE A 141 2.26 16.50 11.35
C ILE A 141 3.78 16.70 11.20
N SER A 142 4.56 15.62 11.24
CA SER A 142 6.00 15.68 11.03
C SER A 142 6.33 16.21 9.61
N MET A 143 5.63 15.76 8.58
CA MET A 143 5.76 16.27 7.20
C MET A 143 5.31 17.74 7.07
N SER A 144 4.36 18.18 7.90
CA SER A 144 3.95 19.58 7.98
C SER A 144 4.98 20.49 8.67
N GLY A 145 6.09 19.93 9.15
CA GLY A 145 7.14 20.64 9.89
C GLY A 145 6.90 20.68 11.40
N GLY A 146 5.96 19.89 11.93
CA GLY A 146 5.62 19.83 13.35
C GLY A 146 4.65 20.91 13.82
N PHE A 147 4.45 20.94 15.13
CA PHE A 147 3.65 21.96 15.80
C PHE A 147 4.40 23.29 15.91
N THR A 148 3.65 24.39 15.95
CA THR A 148 4.20 25.71 16.31
C THR A 148 4.44 25.81 17.82
N ASP A 149 5.29 26.74 18.27
CA ASP A 149 5.62 26.91 19.70
C ASP A 149 4.40 27.20 20.61
N ILE A 150 3.36 27.82 20.04
CA ILE A 150 2.11 28.15 20.76
C ILE A 150 1.12 26.98 20.83
N ALA A 151 1.46 25.82 20.25
CA ALA A 151 0.57 24.67 20.22
C ALA A 151 0.40 24.06 21.62
N ARG A 152 -0.85 23.77 21.99
CA ARG A 152 -1.15 22.99 23.20
C ARG A 152 -0.95 21.51 22.88
N LYS A 153 -0.02 20.87 23.60
CA LYS A 153 0.33 19.46 23.46
C LYS A 153 -0.53 18.57 24.36
#